data_AF-A0A7C6QD91-F1
#
_entry.id   AF-A0A7C6QD91-F1
#
_cell.length_a   1.000
_cell.length_b   1.000
_cell.length_c   1.000
_cell.angle_alpha   90.00
_cell.angle_beta   90.00
_cell.angle_gamma   90.00
#
_symmetry.space_group_name_H-M   'P 1'
#
loop_
_entity.id
_entity.type
_entity.pdbx_description
1 polymer ?
#
loop_
_entity_poly.entity_id
_entity_poly.type
_entity_poly.pdbx_seq_one_letter_code
_entity_poly.pdbx_strand_id
1 'polypeptide(L)'
;MNTLLDIDDKTPLLPALFAKDPEIVAVFLFGSYGTEYRHPGRDIDLAVYFSREVSPAFEADLPGRIGDILLLFVWEVLVKRTAFYST
;
A
#
# COMPACT_ATOMS: atom_id res chain seq x y z
N MET A 1 -12.99 25.70 -2.56
CA MET A 1 -11.78 25.22 -3.29
C MET A 1 -11.55 23.79 -2.85
N ASN A 2 -11.82 22.82 -3.73
CA ASN A 2 -11.67 21.39 -3.41
C ASN A 2 -10.26 21.01 -3.88
N THR A 3 -9.26 21.21 -3.01
CA THR A 3 -7.90 20.77 -3.32
C THR A 3 -7.90 19.25 -3.24
N LEU A 4 -8.19 18.61 -4.36
CA LEU A 4 -7.97 17.18 -4.54
C LEU A 4 -6.51 16.93 -4.18
N LEU A 5 -6.29 16.20 -3.09
CA LEU A 5 -4.97 15.83 -2.61
C LEU A 5 -4.33 14.96 -3.69
N ASP A 6 -3.42 15.56 -4.46
CA ASP A 6 -2.64 14.79 -5.42
C ASP A 6 -1.64 13.97 -4.63
N ILE A 7 -1.84 12.65 -4.63
CA ILE A 7 -0.99 11.74 -3.88
C ILE A 7 0.41 11.66 -4.47
N ASP A 8 0.58 12.14 -5.71
CA ASP A 8 1.83 12.10 -6.46
C ASP A 8 2.98 12.74 -5.66
N ASP A 9 2.69 13.76 -4.85
CA ASP A 9 3.66 14.42 -3.97
C ASP A 9 4.09 13.55 -2.76
N LYS A 10 3.28 12.56 -2.41
CA LYS A 10 3.43 11.74 -1.20
C LYS A 10 3.82 10.29 -1.49
N THR A 11 3.51 9.77 -2.67
CA THR A 11 3.91 8.43 -3.12
C THR A 11 5.44 8.20 -2.97
N PRO A 12 6.33 9.20 -3.17
CA PRO A 12 7.76 9.05 -2.91
C PRO A 12 8.16 8.76 -1.45
N LEU A 13 7.26 8.96 -0.48
CA LEU A 13 7.50 8.69 0.93
C LEU A 13 7.21 7.22 1.31
N LEU A 14 6.43 6.50 0.50
CA LEU A 14 6.04 5.12 0.77
C LEU A 14 7.23 4.14 0.83
N PRO A 15 8.27 4.22 -0.04
CA PRO A 15 9.43 3.35 0.07
C PRO A 15 10.12 3.43 1.45
N ALA A 16 10.20 4.64 2.03
CA ALA A 16 10.79 4.83 3.36
C ALA A 16 9.92 4.27 4.50
N LEU A 17 8.61 4.17 4.30
CA LEU A 17 7.73 3.46 5.23
C LEU A 17 8.01 1.96 5.21
N PHE A 18 8.04 1.35 4.02
CA PHE A 18 8.20 -0.09 3.87
C PHE A 18 9.60 -0.59 4.24
N ALA A 19 10.63 0.22 4.02
CA ALA A 19 12.00 -0.10 4.42
C ALA A 19 12.19 -0.28 5.94
N LYS A 20 11.22 0.12 6.77
CA LYS A 20 11.25 -0.07 8.23
C LYS A 20 10.92 -1.49 8.65
N ASP A 21 10.23 -2.26 7.80
CA ASP A 21 9.77 -3.61 8.11
C ASP A 21 10.55 -4.62 7.24
N PRO A 22 11.54 -5.33 7.79
CA PRO A 22 12.34 -6.30 7.03
C PRO A 22 11.52 -7.49 6.51
N GLU A 23 10.30 -7.69 7.01
CA GLU A 23 9.34 -8.66 6.51
C GLU A 23 8.81 -8.29 5.12
N ILE A 24 8.74 -7.00 4.78
CA ILE A 24 8.25 -6.53 3.47
C ILE A 24 9.38 -6.65 2.45
N VAL A 25 9.16 -7.50 1.46
CA VAL A 25 10.14 -7.76 0.38
C VAL A 25 9.86 -6.87 -0.83
N ALA A 26 8.58 -6.68 -1.15
CA ALA A 26 8.16 -5.88 -2.29
C ALA A 26 6.77 -5.28 -2.05
N VAL A 27 6.54 -4.12 -2.65
CA VAL A 27 5.22 -3.49 -2.73
C VAL A 27 4.94 -3.13 -4.17
N PHE A 28 3.78 -3.56 -4.67
CA PHE A 28 3.33 -3.26 -6.02
C PHE A 28 2.16 -2.30 -5.96
N LEU A 29 2.30 -1.19 -6.69
CA LEU A 29 1.19 -0.30 -6.99
C LEU A 29 0.42 -0.88 -8.19
N PHE A 30 -0.87 -1.09 -8.01
CA PHE A 30 -1.74 -1.61 -9.06
C PHE A 30 -3.07 -0.83 -9.08
N GLY A 31 -4.00 -1.26 -9.93
CA GLY A 31 -5.30 -0.64 -10.06
C GLY A 31 -5.29 0.59 -10.96
N SER A 32 -6.19 1.53 -10.70
CA SER A 32 -6.48 2.64 -11.62
C SER A 32 -5.46 3.77 -11.57
N TYR A 33 -4.66 3.86 -10.50
CA TYR A 33 -3.68 4.93 -10.32
C TYR A 33 -2.58 4.87 -11.38
N GLY A 34 -2.27 6.01 -12.00
CA GLY A 34 -1.31 6.11 -13.11
C GLY A 34 -1.85 5.64 -14.47
N THR A 35 -3.13 5.29 -14.57
CA THR A 35 -3.78 4.86 -15.82
C THR A 35 -4.82 5.88 -16.30
N GLU A 36 -5.32 5.70 -17.53
CA GLU A 36 -6.43 6.47 -18.11
C GLU A 36 -7.77 6.33 -17.32
N TYR A 37 -7.88 5.32 -16.45
CA TYR A 37 -9.03 5.09 -15.60
C TYR A 37 -8.93 5.80 -14.23
N ARG A 38 -7.85 6.56 -13.98
CA ARG A 38 -7.67 7.32 -12.73
C ARG A 38 -8.74 8.41 -12.63
N HIS A 39 -9.57 8.36 -11.60
CA HIS A 39 -10.48 9.45 -11.28
C HIS A 39 -9.90 10.34 -10.16
N PRO A 40 -10.19 11.65 -10.18
CA PRO A 40 -9.75 12.56 -9.11
C PRO A 40 -10.33 12.12 -7.75
N GLY A 41 -9.47 11.97 -6.74
CA GLY A 41 -9.87 11.66 -5.36
C GLY A 41 -10.10 10.17 -5.08
N ARG A 42 -9.59 9.29 -5.94
CA ARG A 42 -9.60 7.84 -5.73
C ARG A 42 -8.46 7.36 -4.85
N ASP A 43 -8.73 6.23 -4.20
CA ASP A 43 -7.81 5.45 -3.39
C ASP A 43 -6.67 4.84 -4.25
N ILE A 44 -5.67 4.28 -3.57
CA ILE A 44 -4.61 3.49 -4.19
C ILE A 44 -4.73 2.02 -3.81
N ASP A 45 -4.39 1.15 -4.76
CA ASP A 45 -4.35 -0.28 -4.54
C ASP A 45 -2.88 -0.74 -4.41
N LEU A 46 -2.55 -1.32 -3.26
CA LEU A 46 -1.21 -1.81 -2.95
C LEU A 46 -1.23 -3.31 -2.65
N ALA A 47 -0.32 -4.04 -3.29
CA ALA A 47 -0.05 -5.44 -2.99
C ALA A 47 1.29 -5.54 -2.27
N VAL A 48 1.28 -6.04 -1.04
CA VAL A 48 2.46 -6.16 -0.20
C VAL A 48 2.89 -7.62 -0.12
N TYR A 49 4.13 -7.89 -0.47
CA TYR A 49 4.73 -9.22 -0.44
C TYR A 49 5.65 -9.36 0.78
N PHE A 50 5.40 -10.40 1.57
CA PHE A 50 6.13 -10.68 2.80
C PHE A 50 7.08 -11.87 2.64
N SER A 51 8.28 -11.79 3.24
CA SER A 51 9.26 -12.89 3.27
C SER A 51 8.82 -14.06 4.15
N ARG A 52 7.87 -13.82 5.05
CA ARG A 52 7.33 -14.79 6.00
C ARG A 52 5.89 -14.43 6.36
N GLU A 53 5.21 -15.33 7.06
CA GLU A 53 3.92 -15.01 7.67
C GLU A 53 4.08 -13.88 8.70
N VAL A 54 3.20 -12.88 8.61
CA VAL A 54 3.11 -11.75 9.53
C VAL A 54 1.85 -11.89 10.40
N SER A 55 1.84 -11.24 11.56
CA SER A 55 0.68 -11.34 12.45
C SER A 55 -0.53 -10.59 11.86
N PRO A 56 -1.77 -11.02 12.17
CA PRO A 56 -2.97 -10.27 11.76
C PRO A 56 -2.98 -8.82 12.27
N ALA A 57 -2.34 -8.56 13.42
CA ALA A 57 -2.19 -7.21 13.95
C ALA A 57 -1.26 -6.35 13.09
N PHE A 58 -0.16 -6.94 12.58
CA PHE A 58 0.72 -6.26 11.63
C PHE A 58 0.00 -5.96 10.31
N GLU A 59 -0.72 -6.95 9.77
CA GLU A 59 -1.52 -6.77 8.54
C GLU A 59 -2.57 -5.66 8.69
N ALA A 60 -3.21 -5.55 9.86
CA ALA A 60 -4.23 -4.54 10.15
C ALA A 60 -3.66 -3.14 10.42
N ASP A 61 -2.43 -3.04 10.92
CA ASP A 61 -1.74 -1.77 11.21
C ASP A 61 -1.18 -1.09 9.95
N LEU A 62 -0.75 -1.90 8.98
CA LEU A 62 -0.11 -1.41 7.75
C LEU A 62 -0.96 -0.40 6.95
N PRO A 63 -2.28 -0.61 6.71
CA PRO A 63 -3.14 0.38 6.06
C PRO A 63 -3.19 1.71 6.82
N GLY A 64 -3.22 1.68 8.16
CA GLY A 64 -3.22 2.88 9.00
C GLY A 64 -1.95 3.69 8.82
N ARG A 65 -0.80 3.02 8.89
CA ARG A 65 0.53 3.63 8.66
C ARG A 65 0.67 4.24 7.27
N ILE A 66 0.09 3.62 6.24
CA ILE A 66 0.04 4.18 4.88
C ILE A 66 -0.88 5.41 4.82
N GLY A 67 -2.04 5.32 5.47
CA GLY A 67 -3.01 6.42 5.59
C GLY A 67 -2.41 7.67 6.25
N ASP A 68 -1.58 7.51 7.28
CA ASP A 68 -0.87 8.62 7.96
C ASP A 68 0.04 9.42 7.00
N ILE A 69 0.66 8.74 6.04
CA ILE A 69 1.51 9.38 5.03
C ILE A 69 0.67 10.05 3.96
N LEU A 70 -0.31 9.33 3.41
CA LEU A 70 -1.09 9.79 2.26
C LEU A 70 -2.13 10.85 2.65
N LEU A 71 -2.49 10.96 3.93
CA LEU A 71 -3.66 11.71 4.43
C LEU A 71 -4.93 11.37 3.64
N LEU A 72 -5.06 10.10 3.23
CA LEU A 72 -6.19 9.55 2.51
C LEU A 72 -6.68 8.28 3.19
N PHE A 73 -7.95 7.97 2.99
CA PHE A 73 -8.52 6.70 3.37
C PHE A 73 -7.95 5.63 2.43
N VAL A 74 -7.25 4.63 2.96
CA VAL A 74 -6.83 3.45 2.18
C VAL A 74 -7.97 2.44 2.29
N TRP A 75 -8.76 2.27 1.22
CA TRP A 75 -9.96 1.44 1.29
C TRP A 75 -9.65 -0.07 1.21
N GLU A 76 -8.56 -0.46 0.53
CA GLU A 76 -8.14 -1.86 0.41
C GLU A 76 -6.62 -1.99 0.37
N VAL A 77 -6.04 -2.84 1.23
CA VAL A 77 -4.67 -3.34 1.09
C VAL A 77 -4.77 -4.83 0.82
N LEU A 78 -4.43 -5.24 -0.41
CA LEU A 78 -4.51 -6.64 -0.80
C LEU A 78 -3.24 -7.37 -0.34
N VAL A 79 -3.31 -8.03 0.81
CA VAL A 79 -2.25 -8.93 1.28
C VAL A 79 -2.35 -10.26 0.55
N LYS A 80 -1.53 -10.46 -0.50
CA LYS A 80 -1.41 -11.77 -1.16
C LYS A 80 -0.39 -12.64 -0.45
N ARG A 81 -0.88 -13.66 0.25
CA ARG A 81 -0.06 -14.74 0.82
C ARG A 81 0.31 -15.72 -0.29
N THR A 82 1.60 -15.86 -0.61
CA THR A 82 2.06 -17.00 -1.38
C THR A 82 2.35 -18.13 -0.40
N ALA A 83 1.50 -19.15 -0.38
CA ALA A 83 1.85 -20.40 0.27
C ALA A 83 3.08 -20.96 -0.45
N PHE A 84 4.25 -20.92 0.18
CA PHE A 84 5.37 -21.74 -0.25
C PHE A 84 4.93 -23.20 0.00
N TYR A 85 4.40 -23.87 -1.03
CA TYR A 85 4.41 -25.32 -1.03
C TYR A 85 5.86 -25.73 -1.16
N SER A 86 6.46 -26.17 -0.05
CA SER A 86 7.72 -26.89 -0.10
C SER A 86 7.48 -28.20 -0.86
N THR A 87 7.99 -28.31 -2.07
CA THR A 87 8.27 -29.60 -2.71
C THR A 87 9.43 -30.29 -2.01
#